data_AF-A0A929K9X9-F1
#
_entry.id   AF-A0A929K9X9-F1
#
_cell.length_a   1.000
_cell.length_b   1.000
_cell.length_c   1.000
_cell.angle_alpha   90.00
_cell.angle_beta   90.00
_cell.angle_gamma   90.00
#
_symmetry.space_group_name_H-M   'P 1'
#
loop_
_entity.id
_entity.type
_entity.pdbx_description
1 polymer ?
#
loop_
_entity_poly.entity_id
_entity_poly.type
_entity_poly.pdbx_seq_one_letter_code
_entity_poly.pdbx_strand_id
1 'polypeptide(L)' 'MGKLYEVLFYNGDGLFPAYYLIEGIEEEIMENMSKNKMAGITQRVREMFHLGDDFPDRKIHEVLFVLKEDGLISMKNIT' A
#
# COMPACT_ATOMS: atom_id res chain seq x y z
N MET A 1 7.92 13.19 15.85
CA MET A 1 7.02 12.43 14.95
C MET A 1 7.88 11.36 14.30
N GLY A 2 7.51 10.08 14.43
CA GLY A 2 8.23 8.99 13.77
C GLY A 2 8.15 9.13 12.26
N LYS A 3 9.14 8.61 11.52
CA LYS A 3 9.07 8.63 10.05
C LYS A 3 7.96 7.67 9.60
N LEU A 4 7.15 8.11 8.64
CA LEU A 4 6.05 7.32 8.09
C LEU A 4 6.45 6.71 6.74
N TYR A 5 6.04 5.47 6.53
CA TYR A 5 6.01 4.80 5.24
C TYR A 5 4.57 4.70 4.77
N GLU A 6 4.34 4.90 3.48
CA GLU A 6 3.04 4.70 2.85
C GLU A 6 3.03 3.40 2.06
N VAL A 7 2.01 2.57 2.28
CA VAL A 7 1.76 1.36 1.51
C VAL A 7 0.79 1.68 0.38
N LEU A 8 1.25 1.49 -0.84
CA LEU A 8 0.48 1.71 -2.05
C LEU A 8 0.10 0.38 -2.71
N PHE A 9 -1.11 0.31 -3.25
CA PHE A 9 -1.57 -0.75 -4.12
C PHE A 9 -1.66 -0.22 -5.56
N TYR A 10 -1.03 -0.91 -6.50
CA TYR A 10 -1.15 -0.60 -7.93
C TYR A 10 -2.27 -1.41 -8.58
N ASN A 11 -3.32 -0.74 -9.04
CA ASN A 11 -4.37 -1.35 -9.84
C ASN A 11 -4.07 -1.13 -11.33
N GLY A 12 -3.39 -2.08 -11.97
CA GLY A 12 -3.07 -2.03 -13.40
C GLY A 12 -4.21 -2.47 -14.32
N ASP A 13 -5.17 -3.25 -13.81
CA ASP A 13 -6.25 -3.84 -14.59
C ASP A 13 -7.50 -2.92 -14.69
N GLY A 14 -7.52 -1.83 -13.91
CA GLY A 14 -8.57 -0.82 -13.96
C GLY A 14 -8.61 -0.03 -15.27
N LEU A 15 -9.74 0.62 -15.55
CA LEU A 15 -9.92 1.46 -16.75
C LEU A 15 -8.87 2.57 -16.87
N PHE A 16 -8.36 3.03 -15.71
CA PHE A 16 -7.21 3.92 -15.59
C PHE A 16 -6.25 3.33 -14.57
N PRO A 17 -5.03 2.92 -14.98
CA PRO A 17 -4.03 2.42 -14.05
C PRO A 17 -3.69 3.47 -12.99
N ALA A 18 -3.74 3.09 -11.72
CA ALA A 18 -3.56 4.02 -10.62
C ALA A 18 -2.93 3.35 -9.38
N TYR A 19 -2.24 4.18 -8.60
CA TYR A 19 -1.78 3.82 -7.26
C TYR A 19 -2.77 4.32 -6.22
N TYR A 20 -3.07 3.48 -5.23
CA TYR A 20 -3.98 3.78 -4.14
C TYR A 20 -3.26 3.64 -2.81
N LEU A 21 -3.40 4.66 -1.95
CA LEU A 21 -2.90 4.60 -0.59
C LEU A 21 -3.76 3.65 0.24
N ILE A 22 -3.14 2.62 0.82
CA ILE A 22 -3.79 1.60 1.64
C ILE A 22 -3.64 1.92 3.13
N GLU A 23 -2.42 2.26 3.54
CA GLU A 23 -2.10 2.49 4.95
C GLU A 23 -0.78 3.27 5.11
N GLY A 24 -0.69 4.09 6.16
CA GLY A 24 0.58 4.64 6.66
C GLY A 24 1.11 3.77 7.81
N ILE A 25 2.40 3.44 7.78
CA ILE A 25 3.10 2.57 8.74
C ILE A 25 4.30 3.31 9.29
N GLU A 26 4.46 3.34 10.61
CA GLU A 26 5.66 3.91 11.23
C GLU A 26 6.92 3.10 10.89
N GLU A 27 8.06 3.77 10.72
CA GLU A 27 9.35 3.16 10.35
C GLU A 27 9.73 1.96 11.24
N GLU A 28 9.54 2.08 12.56
CA GLU A 28 9.84 1.01 13.51
C GLU A 28 9.00 -0.26 13.29
N ILE A 29 7.76 -0.10 12.81
CA ILE A 29 6.84 -1.19 12.49
C ILE A 29 7.21 -1.79 11.13
N MET A 30 7.64 -0.95 10.17
CA MET A 30 8.06 -1.38 8.84
C MET A 30 9.31 -2.27 8.90
N GLU A 31 10.32 -1.88 9.68
CA GLU A 31 11.55 -2.66 9.87
C GLU A 31 11.28 -4.05 10.50
N ASN A 32 10.19 -4.17 11.26
CA ASN A 32 9.78 -5.39 11.95
C ASN A 32 8.46 -5.95 11.40
N MET A 33 8.15 -5.73 10.12
CA MET A 33 6.85 -6.09 9.54
C MET A 33 6.55 -7.58 9.73
N SER A 34 5.62 -7.86 10.65
CA SER A 34 5.20 -9.22 10.97
C SER A 34 4.24 -9.79 9.93
N LYS A 35 4.14 -11.12 9.86
CA LYS A 35 3.12 -11.82 9.04
C LYS A 35 1.70 -11.33 9.33
N ASN A 36 1.40 -11.00 10.59
CA ASN A 36 0.08 -10.49 10.99
C ASN A 36 -0.21 -9.11 10.39
N LYS A 37 0.79 -8.23 10.31
CA LYS A 37 0.63 -6.91 9.71
C LYS A 37 0.41 -7.02 8.20
N MET A 38 1.20 -7.87 7.52
CA MET A 38 1.02 -8.14 6.09
C MET A 38 -0.36 -8.73 5.78
N ALA A 39 -0.85 -9.65 6.62
CA ALA A 39 -2.20 -10.20 6.49
C ALA A 39 -3.28 -9.11 6.62
N GLY A 40 -3.12 -8.16 7.56
CA GLY A 40 -4.02 -7.03 7.71
C GLY A 40 -4.05 -6.10 6.48
N ILE A 41 -2.88 -5.78 5.92
CA ILE A 41 -2.77 -4.99 4.69
C ILE A 41 -3.46 -5.72 3.53
N THR A 42 -3.20 -7.02 3.40
CA THR A 42 -3.80 -7.87 2.35
C THR A 42 -5.33 -7.86 2.44
N GLN A 43 -5.86 -8.04 3.66
CA GLN A 43 -7.30 -8.00 3.90
C GLN A 43 -7.90 -6.64 3.55
N ARG A 44 -7.22 -5.53 3.90
CA ARG A 44 -7.68 -4.18 3.56
C ARG A 44 -7.73 -3.95 2.05
N VAL A 45 -6.73 -4.41 1.29
CA VAL A 45 -6.76 -4.35 -0.18
C VAL A 45 -7.96 -5.13 -0.73
N ARG A 46 -8.19 -6.36 -0.23
CA ARG A 46 -9.35 -7.16 -0.66
C ARG A 46 -10.68 -6.44 -0.43
N GLU A 47 -10.85 -5.83 0.73
CA GLU A 47 -12.05 -5.09 1.09
C GLU A 47 -12.24 -3.84 0.22
N MET A 48 -11.18 -3.06 0.02
CA MET A 48 -11.24 -1.80 -0.76
C MET A 48 -11.56 -2.02 -2.24
N PHE A 49 -11.07 -3.13 -2.82
CA PHE A 49 -11.20 -3.41 -4.25
C PHE A 49 -12.16 -4.57 -4.55
N HIS A 50 -12.87 -5.07 -3.53
CA HIS A 50 -13.80 -6.21 -3.63
C HIS A 50 -13.17 -7.44 -4.30
N LEU A 51 -11.91 -7.76 -3.96
CA LEU A 51 -11.17 -8.86 -4.56
C LEU A 51 -11.61 -10.20 -3.96
N GLY A 52 -12.11 -11.08 -4.82
CA GLY A 52 -12.52 -12.44 -4.47
C GLY A 52 -11.35 -13.42 -4.35
N ASP A 53 -11.70 -14.68 -4.12
CA ASP A 53 -10.74 -15.79 -3.98
C ASP A 53 -9.97 -16.09 -5.28
N ASP A 54 -10.46 -15.61 -6.42
CA ASP A 54 -9.82 -15.67 -7.72
C ASP A 54 -8.57 -14.77 -7.83
N PHE A 55 -8.42 -13.82 -6.92
CA PHE A 55 -7.24 -12.97 -6.80
C PHE A 55 -6.39 -13.43 -5.61
N PRO A 56 -5.35 -14.26 -5.80
CA PRO A 56 -4.56 -14.82 -4.70
C PRO A 56 -3.67 -13.75 -4.03
N ASP A 57 -3.40 -13.91 -2.73
CA ASP A 57 -2.60 -12.97 -1.94
C ASP A 57 -1.23 -12.67 -2.56
N ARG A 58 -0.59 -13.66 -3.18
CA ARG A 58 0.68 -13.44 -3.89
C ARG A 58 0.60 -12.32 -4.94
N LYS A 59 -0.52 -12.21 -5.65
CA LYS A 59 -0.72 -11.16 -6.66
C LYS A 59 -0.90 -9.81 -5.99
N ILE A 60 -1.58 -9.76 -4.84
CA ILE A 60 -1.68 -8.54 -4.03
C ILE A 60 -0.27 -8.09 -3.63
N HIS A 61 0.56 -9.01 -3.14
CA HIS A 61 1.92 -8.71 -2.69
C HIS A 61 2.84 -8.25 -3.82
N GLU A 62 2.69 -8.79 -5.03
CA GLU A 62 3.45 -8.39 -6.22
C GLU A 62 3.18 -6.95 -6.68
N VAL A 63 2.03 -6.38 -6.31
CA VAL A 63 1.62 -5.02 -6.70
C VAL A 63 1.47 -4.07 -5.51
N LEU A 64 1.96 -4.48 -4.33
CA LEU A 64 2.12 -3.62 -3.18
C LEU A 64 3.49 -2.96 -3.20
N PHE A 65 3.51 -1.66 -2.95
CA PHE A 65 4.71 -0.85 -2.88
C PHE A 65 4.76 -0.12 -1.55
N VAL A 66 5.96 0.18 -1.10
CA VAL A 66 6.16 1.00 0.10
C VAL A 66 7.01 2.21 -0.28
N LEU A 67 6.52 3.40 0.05
CA LEU A 67 7.22 4.66 -0.12
C LEU A 67 7.51 5.28 1.23
N LYS A 68 8.62 6.01 1.34
CA LYS A 68 8.83 6.91 2.47
C LYS A 68 7.98 8.16 2.27
N GLU A 69 7.47 8.74 3.35
CA GLU A 69 6.70 9.99 3.31
C GLU A 69 7.47 11.13 2.60
N ASP A 70 8.78 11.23 2.83
CA ASP A 70 9.65 12.20 2.17
C ASP A 70 9.91 11.91 0.68
N GLY A 71 9.49 10.73 0.19
CA GLY A 71 9.48 10.37 -1.22
C GLY A 71 8.27 10.96 -1.98
N LEU A 72 7.27 11.50 -1.28
CA LEU A 72 6.09 12.12 -1.88
C LEU A 72 6.19 13.63 -1.84
N ILE A 73 6.25 14.24 -3.02
CA ILE A 73 6.25 15.69 -3.16
C ILE A 73 4.80 16.14 -3.41
N SER A 74 4.24 16.90 -2.47
CA SER A 74 2.94 17.53 -2.65
C SER A 74 2.98 18.52 -3.82
N MET A 75 1.97 18.46 -4.69
CA MET A 75 1.81 19.43 -5.79
C MET A 75 1.74 20.88 -5.31
N LYS A 76 1.26 21.12 -4.07
CA LYS A 76 1.26 22.45 -3.44
C LYS A 76 2.65 23.04 -3.25
N ASN A 77 3.69 22.20 -3.23
CA ASN A 77 5.08 22.64 -3.11
C ASN A 77 5.74 22.85 -4.47
N ILE A 78 5.04 22.50 -5.56
CA ILE A 78 5.49 22.64 -6.94
C ILE A 78 4.77 23.82 -7.63
N THR A 79 3.53 24.12 -7.23
CA THR A 79 2.70 25.24 -7.72
C THR A 79 2.67 26.40 -6.75
#